data_AF-A0A1C1Z114-F1
#
_entry.id   AF-A0A1C1Z114-F1
#
_cell.length_a   1.000
_cell.length_b   1.000
_cell.length_c   1.000
_cell.angle_alpha   90.00
_cell.angle_beta   90.00
_cell.angle_gamma   90.00
#
_symmetry.space_group_name_H-M   'P 1'
#
loop_
_entity.id
_entity.type
_entity.pdbx_description
1 polymer ?
#
loop_
_entity_poly.entity_id
_entity_poly.type
_entity_poly.pdbx_seq_one_letter_code
_entity_poly.pdbx_strand_id
1 'polypeptide(L)'
;MDLIARAEAEVVNRHAFFVEWFTGRASEAELDTSLRAFAPDMVMIEPDASTIGQAEICAMIRAARGKRPHDFSIRVDLVSARMVAEDTVIVIYDEHQVIDGEKSARRSSAVFSADADAPEGVVWRQLQETWIPGA
;
A
#
# COMPACT_ATOMS: atom_id res chain seq x y z
N MET A 1 -18.79 6.60 -4.80
CA MET A 1 -18.04 6.66 -3.53
C MET A 1 -17.26 7.96 -3.53
N ASP A 2 -17.21 8.69 -2.43
CA ASP A 2 -16.38 9.90 -2.35
C ASP A 2 -14.87 9.54 -2.38
N LEU A 3 -14.01 10.54 -2.56
CA LEU A 3 -12.58 10.30 -2.74
C LEU A 3 -11.92 9.70 -1.49
N ILE A 4 -12.41 10.03 -0.30
CA ILE A 4 -11.90 9.49 0.97
C ILE A 4 -12.15 7.98 1.02
N ALA A 5 -13.39 7.55 0.81
CA ALA A 5 -13.74 6.14 0.89
C ALA A 5 -13.05 5.31 -0.22
N ARG A 6 -12.73 5.91 -1.38
CA ARG A 6 -11.87 5.28 -2.41
C ARG A 6 -10.43 5.11 -1.97
N ALA A 7 -9.86 6.13 -1.34
CA ALA A 7 -8.51 6.05 -0.80
C ALA A 7 -8.40 5.02 0.34
N GLU A 8 -9.38 4.97 1.23
CA GLU A 8 -9.44 3.95 2.29
C GLU A 8 -9.59 2.53 1.74
N ALA A 9 -10.47 2.35 0.74
CA ALA A 9 -10.62 1.07 0.04
C ALA A 9 -9.31 0.65 -0.65
N GLU A 10 -8.61 1.58 -1.29
CA GLU A 10 -7.31 1.32 -1.92
C GLU A 10 -6.29 0.86 -0.89
N VAL A 11 -6.19 1.50 0.28
CA VAL A 11 -5.29 1.04 1.34
C VAL A 11 -5.64 -0.41 1.74
N VAL A 12 -6.89 -0.71 2.05
CA VAL A 12 -7.28 -2.05 2.51
C VAL A 12 -7.05 -3.11 1.44
N ASN A 13 -7.53 -2.86 0.21
CA ASN A 13 -7.48 -3.83 -0.88
C ASN A 13 -6.06 -4.02 -1.42
N ARG A 14 -5.21 -2.98 -1.39
CA ARG A 14 -3.79 -3.08 -1.77
C ARG A 14 -3.03 -4.02 -0.85
N HIS A 15 -3.24 -3.92 0.46
CA HIS A 15 -2.57 -4.80 1.42
C HIS A 15 -3.13 -6.23 1.37
N ALA A 16 -4.44 -6.40 1.13
CA ALA A 16 -5.00 -7.72 0.85
C ALA A 16 -4.36 -8.35 -0.40
N PHE A 17 -4.19 -7.57 -1.47
CA PHE A 17 -3.45 -8.02 -2.66
C PHE A 17 -2.00 -8.40 -2.33
N PHE A 18 -1.28 -7.62 -1.52
CA PHE A 18 0.09 -7.97 -1.12
C PHE A 18 0.16 -9.31 -0.39
N VAL A 19 -0.82 -9.62 0.48
CA VAL A 19 -0.91 -10.93 1.13
C VAL A 19 -1.03 -12.04 0.10
N GLU A 20 -1.96 -11.93 -0.85
CA GLU A 20 -2.17 -12.94 -1.90
C GLU A 20 -0.97 -13.04 -2.86
N TRP A 21 -0.37 -11.92 -3.24
CA TRP A 21 0.73 -11.89 -4.19
C TRP A 21 2.04 -12.39 -3.58
N PHE A 22 2.40 -11.93 -2.38
CA PHE A 22 3.65 -12.31 -1.74
C PHE A 22 3.65 -13.77 -1.28
N THR A 23 2.49 -14.38 -1.09
CA THR A 23 2.32 -15.83 -0.85
C THR A 23 2.14 -16.64 -2.14
N GLY A 24 2.13 -15.99 -3.30
CA GLY A 24 2.08 -16.62 -4.62
C GLY A 24 0.68 -17.07 -5.07
N ARG A 25 -0.38 -16.67 -4.36
CA ARG A 25 -1.77 -17.02 -4.65
C ARG A 25 -2.43 -16.14 -5.71
N ALA A 26 -2.04 -14.88 -5.81
CA ALA A 26 -2.54 -13.98 -6.85
C ALA A 26 -1.91 -14.27 -8.22
N SER A 27 -2.67 -13.96 -9.26
CA SER A 27 -2.32 -14.09 -10.68
C SER A 27 -1.54 -12.89 -11.21
N GLU A 28 -0.89 -13.06 -12.37
CA GLU A 28 -0.21 -11.96 -13.07
C GLU A 28 -1.18 -10.86 -13.52
N ALA A 29 -2.43 -11.20 -13.86
CA ALA A 29 -3.45 -10.21 -14.22
C ALA A 29 -3.86 -9.32 -13.04
N GLU A 30 -3.87 -9.88 -11.82
CA GLU A 30 -4.07 -9.13 -10.59
C GLU A 30 -2.87 -8.24 -10.28
N LEU A 31 -1.64 -8.70 -10.55
CA LEU A 31 -0.44 -7.86 -10.49
C LEU A 31 -0.55 -6.68 -11.47
N ASP A 32 -0.84 -6.92 -12.74
CA ASP A 32 -0.96 -5.86 -13.74
C ASP A 32 -2.02 -4.82 -13.34
N THR A 33 -3.11 -5.28 -12.72
CA THR A 33 -4.13 -4.39 -12.13
C THR A 33 -3.60 -3.62 -10.94
N SER A 34 -2.90 -4.30 -10.02
CA SER A 34 -2.29 -3.68 -8.85
C SER A 34 -1.34 -2.55 -9.21
N LEU A 35 -0.48 -2.76 -10.22
CA LEU A 35 0.57 -1.80 -10.56
C LEU A 35 0.03 -0.48 -11.14
N ARG A 36 -1.22 -0.46 -11.64
CA ARG A 36 -1.87 0.78 -12.12
C ARG A 36 -2.19 1.79 -11.01
N ALA A 37 -2.19 1.38 -9.75
CA ALA A 37 -2.44 2.29 -8.64
C ALA A 37 -1.24 3.19 -8.30
N PHE A 38 -0.04 2.92 -8.82
CA PHE A 38 1.14 3.72 -8.49
C PHE A 38 1.37 4.77 -9.57
N ALA A 39 1.19 6.05 -9.22
CA ALA A 39 1.41 7.15 -10.15
C ALA A 39 2.89 7.18 -10.62
N PRO A 40 3.18 7.58 -11.87
CA PRO A 40 4.56 7.62 -12.38
C PRO A 40 5.52 8.49 -11.55
N ASP A 41 4.99 9.50 -10.87
CA ASP A 41 5.71 10.43 -9.99
C ASP A 41 5.64 10.05 -8.51
N MET A 42 5.17 8.85 -8.17
CA MET A 42 5.07 8.40 -6.79
C MET A 42 6.44 8.33 -6.12
N VAL A 43 6.47 8.80 -4.87
CA VAL A 43 7.61 8.65 -3.97
C VAL A 43 7.20 7.93 -2.68
N MET A 44 8.03 6.99 -2.23
CA MET A 44 7.90 6.36 -0.93
C MET A 44 9.14 6.66 -0.07
N ILE A 45 8.93 7.05 1.17
CA ILE A 45 9.95 7.10 2.22
C ILE A 45 9.74 5.89 3.12
N GLU A 46 10.69 4.97 3.11
CA GLU A 46 10.65 3.74 3.89
C GLU A 46 10.93 4.01 5.38
N PRO A 47 10.61 3.07 6.29
CA PRO A 47 10.85 3.24 7.72
C PRO A 47 12.31 3.49 8.13
N ASP A 48 13.27 3.13 7.27
CA ASP A 48 14.72 3.36 7.46
C ASP A 48 15.20 4.70 6.85
N ALA A 49 14.26 5.55 6.41
CA ALA A 49 14.47 6.81 5.72
C ALA A 49 15.10 6.71 4.32
N SER A 50 15.16 5.52 3.72
CA SER A 50 15.40 5.40 2.28
C SER A 50 14.27 6.09 1.51
N THR A 51 14.56 6.56 0.29
CA THR A 51 13.54 7.12 -0.61
C THR A 51 13.60 6.36 -1.93
N ILE A 52 12.47 5.78 -2.34
CA ILE A 52 12.33 5.02 -3.58
C ILE A 52 11.20 5.56 -4.44
N GLY A 53 11.36 5.47 -5.76
CA GLY A 53 10.37 5.89 -6.73
C GLY A 53 9.45 4.76 -7.22
N GLN A 54 8.43 5.12 -8.01
CA GLN A 54 7.48 4.17 -8.60
C GLN A 54 8.14 2.95 -9.28
N ALA A 55 9.22 3.17 -10.04
CA ALA A 55 9.88 2.09 -10.77
C ALA A 55 10.48 1.04 -9.83
N GLU A 56 11.10 1.48 -8.73
CA GLU A 56 11.69 0.63 -7.70
C GLU A 56 10.61 -0.10 -6.92
N ILE A 57 9.53 0.60 -6.53
CA ILE A 57 8.36 0.01 -5.87
C ILE A 57 7.77 -1.12 -6.72
N CYS A 58 7.55 -0.85 -8.01
CA CYS A 58 7.01 -1.83 -8.94
C CYS A 58 7.97 -3.01 -9.18
N ALA A 59 9.28 -2.78 -9.20
CA ALA A 59 10.28 -3.84 -9.30
C ALA A 59 10.28 -4.73 -8.05
N MET A 60 10.20 -4.13 -6.84
CA MET A 60 10.10 -4.85 -5.57
C MET A 60 8.84 -5.73 -5.52
N ILE A 61 7.68 -5.18 -5.87
CA ILE A 61 6.42 -5.92 -5.88
C ILE A 61 6.53 -7.11 -6.84
N ARG A 62 6.97 -6.91 -8.08
CA ARG A 62 7.17 -8.01 -9.05
C ARG A 62 8.08 -9.10 -8.51
N ALA A 63 9.18 -8.71 -7.88
CA ALA A 63 10.16 -9.64 -7.33
C ALA A 63 9.68 -10.36 -6.05
N ALA A 64 8.57 -9.95 -5.44
CA ALA A 64 8.12 -10.47 -4.14
C ALA A 64 7.18 -11.69 -4.25
N ARG A 65 6.78 -12.11 -5.45
CA ARG A 65 5.85 -13.23 -5.64
C ARG A 65 6.33 -14.50 -4.95
N GLY A 66 5.50 -15.07 -4.08
CA GLY A 66 5.79 -16.33 -3.39
C GLY A 66 7.00 -16.29 -2.45
N LYS A 67 7.52 -15.11 -2.09
CA LYS A 67 8.66 -14.96 -1.17
C LYS A 67 8.26 -15.00 0.30
N ARG A 68 6.96 -14.91 0.61
CA ARG A 68 6.46 -14.93 1.98
C ARG A 68 5.87 -16.30 2.34
N PRO A 69 6.06 -16.73 3.60
CA PRO A 69 5.48 -17.97 4.12
C PRO A 69 3.95 -17.92 4.13
N HIS A 70 3.31 -19.08 4.33
CA HIS A 70 1.85 -19.19 4.32
C HIS A 70 1.17 -18.38 5.43
N ASP A 71 1.83 -18.17 6.57
CA ASP A 71 1.31 -17.40 7.70
C ASP A 71 1.43 -15.88 7.49
N PHE A 72 2.01 -15.44 6.37
CA PHE A 72 2.08 -14.03 6.05
C PHE A 72 0.70 -13.38 6.03
N SER A 73 0.54 -12.38 6.88
CA SER A 73 -0.69 -11.61 6.97
C SER A 73 -0.39 -10.14 7.17
N ILE A 74 -1.31 -9.32 6.67
CA ILE A 74 -1.32 -7.88 6.89
C ILE A 74 -2.70 -7.52 7.44
N ARG A 75 -2.73 -6.81 8.56
CA ARG A 75 -3.93 -6.17 9.09
C ARG A 75 -3.76 -4.66 9.00
N VAL A 76 -4.72 -4.01 8.36
CA VAL A 76 -4.77 -2.54 8.23
C VAL A 76 -5.76 -2.00 9.24
N ASP A 77 -5.33 -1.08 10.08
CA ASP A 77 -6.18 -0.26 10.94
C ASP A 77 -6.21 1.17 10.38
N LEU A 78 -7.33 1.59 9.81
CA LEU A 78 -7.51 2.98 9.35
C LEU A 78 -7.56 3.91 10.55
N VAL A 79 -6.69 4.93 10.58
CA VAL A 79 -6.57 5.87 11.71
C VAL A 79 -7.33 7.16 11.42
N SER A 80 -7.13 7.75 10.24
CA SER A 80 -7.85 8.94 9.81
C SER A 80 -7.69 9.17 8.32
N ALA A 81 -8.71 9.76 7.68
CA ALA A 81 -8.60 10.26 6.32
C ALA A 81 -9.19 11.69 6.22
N ARG A 82 -8.61 12.52 5.35
CA ARG A 82 -9.12 13.87 5.08
C ARG A 82 -8.76 14.36 3.70
N MET A 83 -9.63 15.18 3.12
CA MET A 83 -9.29 15.98 1.95
C MET A 83 -8.18 16.98 2.31
N VAL A 84 -7.21 17.16 1.42
CA VAL A 84 -6.18 18.21 1.52
C VAL A 84 -6.19 19.17 0.33
N ALA A 85 -6.87 18.79 -0.75
CA ALA A 85 -7.24 19.62 -1.89
C ALA A 85 -8.51 19.05 -2.54
N GLU A 86 -9.00 19.64 -3.63
CA GLU A 86 -10.21 19.19 -4.34
C GLU A 86 -10.15 17.71 -4.76
N ASP A 87 -9.03 17.29 -5.36
CA ASP A 87 -8.82 15.92 -5.85
C ASP A 87 -7.68 15.21 -5.11
N THR A 88 -7.47 15.53 -3.83
CA THR A 88 -6.38 14.94 -3.06
C THR A 88 -6.80 14.60 -1.64
N VAL A 89 -6.51 13.37 -1.24
CA VAL A 89 -6.78 12.82 0.09
C VAL A 89 -5.48 12.38 0.73
N ILE A 90 -5.37 12.60 2.04
CA ILE A 90 -4.39 11.92 2.88
C ILE A 90 -5.08 10.86 3.73
N VAL A 91 -4.51 9.67 3.80
CA VAL A 91 -4.95 8.57 4.67
C VAL A 91 -3.79 8.22 5.60
N ILE A 92 -4.09 8.18 6.90
CA ILE A 92 -3.21 7.65 7.93
C ILE A 92 -3.75 6.30 8.35
N TYR A 93 -2.90 5.28 8.36
CA TYR A 93 -3.25 3.93 8.76
C TYR A 93 -2.08 3.24 9.46
N ASP A 94 -2.39 2.27 10.30
CA ASP A 94 -1.40 1.36 10.87
C ASP A 94 -1.45 0.04 10.10
N GLU A 95 -0.28 -0.43 9.68
CA GLU A 95 -0.09 -1.73 9.06
C GLU A 95 0.57 -2.67 10.06
N HIS A 96 -0.07 -3.79 10.37
CA HIS A 96 0.46 -4.84 11.22
C HIS A 96 0.75 -6.08 10.39
N GLN A 97 1.99 -6.54 10.40
CA GLN A 97 2.42 -7.73 9.68
C GLN A 97 2.72 -8.89 10.62
N VAL A 98 2.46 -10.10 10.15
CA VAL A 98 3.01 -11.35 10.72
C VAL A 98 3.79 -12.07 9.64
N ILE A 99 5.04 -12.45 9.89
CA ILE A 99 5.89 -13.24 8.99
C ILE A 99 6.65 -14.27 9.83
N ASP A 100 6.49 -15.58 9.55
CA ASP A 100 7.15 -16.66 10.32
C ASP A 100 6.92 -16.53 11.84
N GLY A 101 5.70 -16.12 12.23
CA GLY A 101 5.32 -15.85 13.62
C GLY A 101 5.84 -14.53 14.21
N GLU A 102 6.78 -13.85 13.56
CA GLU A 102 7.29 -12.54 14.00
C GLU A 102 6.30 -11.42 13.65
N LYS A 103 6.12 -10.49 14.60
CA LYS A 103 5.20 -9.36 14.46
C LYS A 103 5.97 -8.08 14.26
N SER A 104 5.43 -7.23 13.39
CA SER A 104 5.89 -5.85 13.25
C SER A 104 4.70 -4.96 12.93
N ALA A 105 4.83 -3.67 13.23
CA ALA A 105 3.86 -2.70 12.77
C ALA A 105 4.53 -1.38 12.41
N ARG A 106 3.86 -0.65 11.52
CA ARG A 106 4.28 0.68 11.07
C ARG A 106 3.07 1.56 10.88
N ARG A 107 3.25 2.85 11.13
CA ARG A 107 2.29 3.89 10.79
C ARG A 107 2.65 4.47 9.44
N SER A 108 1.66 4.58 8.58
CA SER A 108 1.80 5.07 7.22
C SER A 108 0.98 6.34 7.04
N SER A 109 1.58 7.31 6.33
CA SER A 109 0.94 8.53 5.85
C SER A 109 0.96 8.52 4.32
N ALA A 110 -0.20 8.29 3.72
CA ALA A 110 -0.33 8.10 2.28
C ALA A 110 -1.16 9.22 1.63
N VAL A 111 -0.70 9.72 0.49
CA VAL A 111 -1.40 10.72 -0.31
C VAL A 111 -1.91 10.07 -1.59
N PHE A 112 -3.18 10.34 -1.89
CA PHE A 112 -3.89 9.82 -3.05
C PHE A 112 -4.48 10.96 -3.88
N SER A 113 -4.58 10.75 -5.19
CA SER A 113 -5.41 11.57 -6.09
C SER A 113 -6.37 10.70 -6.88
N ALA A 114 -7.46 11.28 -7.38
CA ALA A 114 -8.38 10.59 -8.28
C ALA A 114 -7.69 10.20 -9.60
N ASP A 115 -8.02 9.01 -10.11
CA ASP A 115 -7.65 8.53 -11.44
C ASP A 115 -8.70 7.49 -11.86
N ALA A 116 -9.41 7.67 -12.97
CA ALA A 116 -10.52 6.77 -13.33
C ALA A 116 -10.05 5.36 -13.75
N ASP A 117 -8.79 5.20 -14.15
CA ASP A 117 -8.24 3.95 -14.71
C ASP A 117 -7.55 3.09 -13.63
N ALA A 118 -7.38 3.62 -12.42
CA ALA A 118 -6.81 2.90 -11.29
C ALA A 118 -7.83 1.95 -10.63
N PRO A 119 -7.39 0.89 -9.90
CA PRO A 119 -8.27 -0.16 -9.36
C PRO A 119 -9.44 0.34 -8.50
N GLU A 120 -9.17 1.20 -7.52
CA GLU A 120 -10.19 1.90 -6.72
C GLU A 120 -10.50 3.31 -7.26
N GLY A 121 -9.98 3.56 -8.46
CA GLY A 121 -9.86 4.82 -9.14
C GLY A 121 -9.21 5.97 -8.33
N VAL A 122 -8.21 5.59 -7.56
CA VAL A 122 -7.22 6.51 -6.98
C VAL A 122 -5.83 5.97 -7.24
N VAL A 123 -4.86 6.87 -7.33
CA VAL A 123 -3.44 6.52 -7.41
C VAL A 123 -2.69 7.02 -6.20
N TRP A 124 -1.71 6.24 -5.76
CA TRP A 124 -0.72 6.62 -4.76
C TRP A 124 0.20 7.68 -5.35
N ARG A 125 0.38 8.79 -4.62
CA ARG A 125 1.30 9.89 -4.94
C ARG A 125 2.48 9.95 -4.00
N GLN A 126 2.23 9.71 -2.72
CA GLN A 126 3.27 9.69 -1.71
C GLN A 126 2.93 8.66 -0.65
N LEU A 127 3.95 8.00 -0.12
CA LEU A 127 3.85 7.20 1.09
C LEU A 127 5.06 7.52 1.99
N GLN A 128 4.81 7.72 3.27
CA GLN A 128 5.87 7.71 4.27
C GLN A 128 5.47 6.77 5.40
N GLU A 129 6.42 5.95 5.83
CA GLU A 129 6.21 4.96 6.87
C GLU A 129 7.10 5.25 8.09
N THR A 130 6.67 4.79 9.26
CA THR A 130 7.44 4.88 10.50
C THR A 130 7.16 3.65 11.36
N TRP A 131 8.21 2.98 11.84
CA TRP A 131 8.05 1.84 12.74
C TRP A 131 7.26 2.19 14.00
N ILE A 132 6.36 1.31 14.42
CA ILE A 132 5.70 1.34 15.72
C ILE A 132 6.48 0.40 16.65
N PRO A 133 7.21 0.91 17.66
CA PRO A 133 8.00 0.06 18.54
C PRO A 133 7.12 -0.85 19.42
N GLY A 134 7.57 -2.09 19.62
CA GLY A 134 6.95 -3.04 20.55
C GLY A 134 5.62 -3.65 20.08
N ALA A 135 5.34 -3.59 18.77
CA ALA A 135 4.19 -4.21 18.13
C ALA A 135 4.37 -5.72 17.85
#